data_AF-A0AAW2NJ03-F1
#
_entry.id   AF-A0AAW2NJ03-F1
#
_cell.length_a   1.000
_cell.length_b   1.000
_cell.length_c   1.000
_cell.angle_alpha   90.00
_cell.angle_beta   90.00
_cell.angle_gamma   90.00
#
_symmetry.space_group_name_H-M   'P 1'
#
loop_
_entity.id
_entity.type
_entity.pdbx_description
1 polymer ?
#
loop_
_entity_poly.entity_id
_entity_poly.type
_entity_poly.pdbx_seq_one_letter_code
_entity_poly.pdbx_strand_id
1 'polypeptide(L)'
;MATINLSSIIGIDPNQFDPATYVEEDFYVTDASGVSRLIPPTNIIRWREVRNPDGTTSVESNARFVTWSDGSLQLLIGNEAFCISEQDAQGIKSYLFLRDEKETYRS
;
A
#
# COMPACT_ATOMS: atom_id res chain seq x y z
N MET A 1 12.85 -7.49 7.58
CA MET A 1 11.91 -6.39 7.29
C MET A 1 11.95 -6.18 5.79
N ALA A 2 10.82 -6.30 5.11
CA ALA A 2 10.69 -5.96 3.69
C ALA A 2 10.18 -4.52 3.61
N THR A 3 10.75 -3.73 2.71
CA THR A 3 10.31 -2.35 2.47
C THR A 3 9.88 -2.24 1.01
N ILE A 4 8.76 -1.56 0.77
CA ILE A 4 8.29 -1.27 -0.57
C ILE A 4 8.51 0.21 -0.88
N ASN A 5 9.14 0.50 -2.02
CA ASN A 5 9.20 1.85 -2.55
C ASN A 5 8.17 1.95 -3.68
N LEU A 6 7.11 2.72 -3.45
CA LEU A 6 6.05 2.92 -4.42
C LEU A 6 6.30 4.19 -5.22
N SER A 7 6.11 4.11 -6.53
CA SER A 7 6.03 5.28 -7.39
C SER A 7 4.88 6.19 -6.94
N SER A 8 5.01 7.50 -7.13
CA SER A 8 4.00 8.54 -6.80
C SER A 8 2.70 8.48 -7.64
N ILE A 9 2.39 7.32 -8.22
CA ILE A 9 1.18 7.01 -8.98
C ILE A 9 0.33 5.91 -8.31
N ILE A 10 0.78 5.38 -7.17
CA ILE A 10 0.09 4.39 -6.34
C ILE A 10 -0.15 5.01 -4.96
N GLY A 11 -1.38 4.89 -4.47
CA GLY A 11 -1.77 5.30 -3.12
C GLY A 11 -1.95 4.09 -2.20
N ILE A 12 -1.81 4.28 -0.89
CA ILE A 12 -2.21 3.31 0.13
C ILE A 12 -3.16 4.04 1.08
N ASP A 13 -4.37 3.51 1.22
CA ASP A 13 -5.27 3.95 2.30
C ASP A 13 -4.95 3.15 3.57
N PRO A 14 -4.46 3.80 4.65
CA PRO A 14 -4.17 3.09 5.89
C PRO A 14 -5.44 2.65 6.62
N ASN A 15 -6.60 3.25 6.34
CA ASN A 15 -7.84 2.95 7.03
C ASN A 15 -8.50 1.69 6.46
N GLN A 16 -9.26 1.01 7.31
CA GLN A 16 -10.07 -0.12 6.89
C GLN A 16 -11.14 0.34 5.90
N PHE A 17 -11.21 -0.33 4.75
CA PHE A 17 -12.21 -0.07 3.73
C PHE A 17 -13.58 -0.66 4.11
N ASP A 18 -14.61 0.17 4.07
CA ASP A 18 -16.01 -0.23 4.18
C ASP A 18 -16.79 0.19 2.92
N PRO A 19 -17.26 -0.77 2.09
CA PRO A 19 -18.00 -0.45 0.88
C PRO A 19 -19.37 0.20 1.14
N ALA A 20 -19.96 0.02 2.33
CA ALA A 20 -21.28 0.58 2.65
C ALA A 20 -21.21 2.09 2.92
N THR A 21 -20.07 2.57 3.43
CA THR A 21 -19.83 3.98 3.74
C THR A 21 -18.89 4.65 2.76
N TYR A 22 -18.43 3.93 1.72
CA TYR A 22 -17.44 4.45 0.79
C TYR A 22 -18.02 5.62 -0.02
N VAL A 23 -17.28 6.73 -0.02
CA VAL A 23 -17.46 7.87 -0.90
C VAL A 23 -16.15 8.05 -1.64
N GLU A 24 -16.22 8.30 -2.95
CA GLU A 24 -15.02 8.54 -3.75
C GLU A 24 -14.37 9.87 -3.30
N GLU A 25 -13.19 9.75 -2.71
CA GLU A 25 -12.38 10.89 -2.25
C GLU A 25 -11.16 11.08 -3.16
N ASP A 26 -10.80 12.34 -3.40
CA ASP A 26 -9.56 12.67 -4.09
C ASP A 26 -8.35 12.33 -3.23
N PHE A 27 -7.55 11.37 -3.67
CA PHE A 27 -6.35 10.96 -2.96
C PHE A 27 -5.12 11.62 -3.58
N TYR A 28 -4.37 12.39 -2.80
CA TYR A 28 -3.18 13.10 -3.28
C TYR A 28 -1.90 12.54 -2.66
N VAL A 29 -0.89 12.31 -3.49
CA VAL A 29 0.47 11.94 -3.06
C VAL A 29 1.44 13.03 -3.49
N THR A 30 2.16 13.60 -2.52
CA THR A 30 3.24 14.56 -2.78
C THR A 30 4.53 13.80 -3.09
N ASP A 31 5.10 14.06 -4.27
CA ASP A 31 6.38 13.46 -4.66
C ASP A 31 7.58 14.15 -3.99
N ALA A 32 8.79 13.61 -4.20
CA ALA A 32 10.02 14.16 -3.62
C ALA A 32 10.37 15.58 -4.11
N SER A 33 9.76 16.05 -5.20
CA SER A 33 9.91 17.42 -5.70
C SER A 33 8.91 18.40 -5.06
N GLY A 34 8.01 17.91 -4.20
CA GLY A 34 6.97 18.70 -3.55
C GLY A 34 5.70 18.86 -4.39
N VAL A 35 5.61 18.18 -5.55
CA VAL A 35 4.43 18.26 -6.41
C VAL A 35 3.39 17.25 -5.93
N SER A 36 2.19 17.75 -5.63
CA SER A 36 1.03 16.93 -5.30
C SER A 36 0.41 16.34 -6.57
N ARG A 37 0.23 15.02 -6.60
CA ARG A 37 -0.41 14.31 -7.71
C ARG A 37 -1.68 13.63 -7.23
N LEU A 38 -2.75 13.82 -7.99
CA LEU A 38 -4.00 13.07 -7.79
C LEU A 38 -3.78 11.61 -8.21
N ILE A 39 -4.14 10.68 -7.33
CA ILE A 39 -4.08 9.25 -7.55
C ILE A 39 -5.47 8.75 -7.97
N PRO A 40 -5.61 8.05 -9.10
CA PRO A 40 -6.87 7.45 -9.49
C PRO A 40 -7.38 6.46 -8.42
N PRO A 41 -8.70 6.39 -8.13
CA PRO A 41 -9.24 5.45 -7.15
C PRO A 41 -8.88 3.97 -7.38
N THR A 42 -8.64 3.60 -8.65
CA THR A 42 -8.19 2.27 -9.11
C THR A 42 -6.75 1.95 -8.69
N ASN A 43 -5.94 2.97 -8.42
CA ASN A 43 -4.51 2.85 -8.08
C ASN A 43 -4.27 2.96 -6.57
N ILE A 44 -5.32 2.89 -5.76
CA ILE A 44 -5.24 2.96 -4.30
C ILE A 44 -5.37 1.55 -3.75
N ILE A 45 -4.33 1.11 -3.05
CA ILE A 45 -4.33 -0.14 -2.29
C ILE A 45 -5.18 0.07 -1.04
N ARG A 46 -6.12 -0.86 -0.83
CA ARG A 46 -7.04 -0.85 0.30
C ARG A 46 -7.14 -2.23 0.92
N TRP A 47 -7.44 -2.27 2.22
CA TRP A 47 -7.62 -3.50 2.96
C TRP A 47 -8.92 -3.43 3.77
N ARG A 48 -9.50 -4.59 4.07
CA ARG A 48 -10.68 -4.70 4.95
C ARG A 48 -10.62 -5.95 5.80
N GLU A 49 -11.30 -5.93 6.94
CA GLU A 49 -11.62 -7.16 7.68
C GLU A 49 -12.94 -7.74 7.19
N VAL A 50 -13.00 -9.06 7.07
CA VAL A 50 -14.19 -9.81 6.69
C VAL A 50 -14.46 -10.87 7.74
N ARG A 51 -15.71 -10.93 8.20
CA ARG A 51 -16.16 -11.99 9.09
C ARG A 51 -16.58 -13.21 8.27
N ASN A 52 -15.92 -14.32 8.51
CA ASN A 52 -16.17 -15.58 7.83
C ASN A 52 -17.40 -16.31 8.42
N PRO A 53 -18.02 -17.22 7.64
CA PRO A 53 -19.17 -18.00 8.10
C PRO A 53 -18.90 -18.88 9.33
N ASP A 54 -17.65 -19.29 9.53
CA ASP A 54 -17.20 -20.05 10.70
C ASP A 54 -17.03 -19.20 11.97
N GLY A 55 -17.30 -17.89 11.87
CA GLY A 55 -17.18 -16.94 12.96
C GLY A 55 -15.79 -16.32 13.13
N THR A 56 -14.80 -16.72 12.34
CA THR A 56 -13.46 -16.12 12.33
C THR A 56 -13.44 -14.79 11.56
N THR A 57 -12.38 -14.00 11.74
CA THR A 57 -12.13 -12.78 10.96
C THR A 57 -10.87 -12.98 10.10
N SER A 58 -10.93 -12.58 8.83
CA SER A 58 -9.79 -12.54 7.91
C SER A 58 -9.59 -11.14 7.36
N VAL A 59 -8.35 -10.82 6.99
CA VAL A 59 -8.00 -9.58 6.31
C VAL A 59 -7.92 -9.84 4.81
N GLU A 60 -8.60 -9.01 4.03
CA GLU A 60 -8.55 -9.02 2.57
C GLU A 60 -7.91 -7.73 2.04
N SER A 61 -7.21 -7.82 0.92
CA SER A 61 -6.63 -6.69 0.19
C SER A 61 -7.08 -6.73 -1.26
N ASN A 62 -7.26 -5.57 -1.88
CA ASN A 62 -7.51 -5.47 -3.33
C ASN A 62 -6.22 -5.67 -4.16
N ALA A 63 -5.07 -5.76 -3.50
CA ALA A 63 -3.77 -5.85 -4.15
C ALA A 63 -3.03 -7.16 -3.83
N ARG A 64 -2.25 -7.64 -4.79
CA ARG A 64 -1.42 -8.85 -4.64
C ARG A 64 -0.14 -8.80 -5.45
N PHE A 65 0.89 -9.46 -4.94
CA PHE A 65 2.11 -9.76 -5.68
C PHE A 65 1.93 -11.05 -6.48
N VAL A 66 2.37 -11.05 -7.73
CA VAL A 66 2.35 -12.22 -8.60
C VAL A 66 3.74 -12.45 -9.16
N THR A 67 4.31 -13.60 -8.84
CA THR A 67 5.51 -14.12 -9.49
C THR A 67 5.09 -15.01 -10.66
N TRP A 68 5.49 -14.65 -11.86
CA TRP A 68 5.19 -15.40 -13.07
C TRP A 68 6.17 -16.55 -13.26
N SER A 69 5.84 -17.49 -14.14
CA SER A 69 6.69 -18.67 -14.41
C SER A 69 8.06 -18.34 -14.99
N ASP A 70 8.22 -17.15 -15.58
CA ASP A 70 9.50 -16.62 -16.08
C ASP A 70 10.34 -15.94 -14.99
N GLY A 71 9.85 -15.88 -13.74
CA GLY A 71 10.50 -15.25 -12.60
C GLY A 71 10.24 -13.75 -12.47
N SER A 72 9.48 -13.13 -13.38
CA SER A 72 9.11 -11.72 -13.26
C SER A 72 8.08 -11.50 -12.13
N LEU A 73 8.15 -10.34 -11.48
CA LEU A 73 7.26 -9.96 -10.38
C LEU A 73 6.39 -8.76 -10.76
N GLN A 74 5.10 -8.84 -10.47
CA GLN A 74 4.16 -7.74 -10.65
C GLN A 74 3.30 -7.50 -9.41
N LEU A 75 2.91 -6.24 -9.20
CA LEU A 75 1.89 -5.83 -8.26
C LEU A 75 0.60 -5.63 -9.06
N LEU A 76 -0.44 -6.35 -8.66
CA LEU A 76 -1.78 -6.16 -9.21
C LEU A 76 -2.62 -5.41 -8.19
N ILE A 77 -3.33 -4.37 -8.61
CA ILE A 77 -4.32 -3.62 -7.81
C ILE A 77 -5.64 -3.67 -8.56
N GLY A 78 -6.58 -4.52 -8.13
CA GLY A 78 -7.77 -4.82 -8.94
C GLY A 78 -7.36 -5.32 -10.34
N ASN A 79 -7.60 -4.49 -11.36
CA ASN A 79 -7.31 -4.79 -12.77
C ASN A 79 -6.03 -4.11 -13.29
N GLU A 80 -5.40 -3.25 -12.50
CA GLU A 80 -4.17 -2.55 -12.85
C GLU A 80 -2.94 -3.42 -12.54
N ALA A 81 -1.94 -3.39 -13.42
CA ALA A 81 -0.72 -4.19 -13.29
C ALA A 81 0.53 -3.30 -13.33
N PHE A 82 1.38 -3.44 -12.30
CA PHE A 82 2.60 -2.67 -12.14
C PHE A 82 3.81 -3.60 -12.08
N CYS A 83 4.87 -3.28 -12.83
CA CYS A 83 6.12 -4.02 -12.75
C CYS A 83 6.85 -3.69 -11.44
N ILE A 84 7.45 -4.71 -10.82
CA ILE A 84 8.27 -4.55 -9.62
C ILE A 84 9.69 -5.03 -9.90
N SER A 85 10.67 -4.36 -9.31
CA SER A 85 12.03 -4.85 -9.19
C SER A 85 12.39 -5.06 -7.72
N GLU A 86 12.99 -6.20 -7.41
CA GLU A 86 13.56 -6.47 -6.09
C GLU A 86 14.99 -5.94 -6.04
N GLN A 87 15.33 -5.25 -4.96
CA GLN A 87 16.66 -4.70 -4.72
C GLN A 87 17.13 -5.11 -3.33
N ASP A 88 18.39 -5.54 -3.20
CA ASP A 88 18.96 -5.90 -1.91
C ASP A 88 19.13 -4.63 -1.03
N ALA A 89 18.59 -4.69 0.18
CA ALA A 89 18.54 -3.57 1.11
C ALA A 89 19.88 -3.29 1.82
N GLN A 90 20.96 -4.01 1.49
CA GLN A 90 22.28 -3.87 2.14
C GLN A 90 22.80 -2.42 2.15
N GLY A 91 22.44 -1.59 1.15
CA GLY A 91 22.78 -0.15 1.09
C GLY A 91 21.71 0.82 1.62
N ILE A 92 20.49 0.36 1.89
CA ILE A 92 19.32 1.23 2.23
C ILE A 92 19.06 1.28 3.74
N LYS A 93 19.70 0.40 4.53
CA LYS A 93 19.51 0.30 5.98
C LYS A 93 19.68 1.62 6.73
N SER A 94 20.54 2.54 6.28
CA SER A 94 20.75 3.84 6.95
C SER A 94 19.56 4.80 6.85
N TYR A 95 18.71 4.67 5.84
CA TYR A 95 17.57 5.58 5.58
C TYR A 95 16.21 5.02 6.02
N LEU A 96 16.16 3.75 6.44
CA LEU A 96 14.93 3.09 6.89
C LEU A 96 14.60 3.36 8.37
N PHE A 97 15.47 4.07 9.10
CA PHE A 97 15.28 4.48 10.48
C PHE A 97 14.69 5.89 10.59
N LEU A 98 13.59 6.21 9.89
CA LEU A 98 12.88 7.47 10.12
C LEU A 98 11.36 7.26 10.13
N ARG A 99 10.76 7.71 11.24
CA ARG A 99 9.34 7.73 11.63
C ARG A 99 8.78 6.49 12.34
N ASP A 100 9.31 6.23 13.53
CA ASP A 100 8.47 5.84 14.66
C ASP A 100 8.70 6.84 15.81
N GLU A 101 8.22 8.07 15.61
CA GLU A 101 8.08 9.05 16.69
C GLU A 101 6.61 9.36 16.85
N LYS A 102 5.85 8.42 17.43
CA LYS A 102 4.55 8.72 18.02
C LYS A 102 4.71 8.79 19.54
N GLU A 103 4.75 10.04 20.02
CA GLU A 103 3.94 10.54 21.15
C GLU A 103 4.00 9.72 22.45
N THR A 104 5.05 9.92 23.26
CA THR A 104 4.93 9.77 24.72
C THR A 104 4.42 11.07 25.33
N TYR A 105 3.09 11.24 25.39
CA TYR A 105 2.49 12.01 26.48
C TYR A 105 2.14 11.04 27.61
N ARG A 106 2.94 11.07 28.67
CA ARG A 106 2.64 10.43 29.97
C ARG A 106 2.22 11.52 30.96
N SER A 107 1.03 11.31 31.52
CA SER A 107 0.38 11.87 32.73
C SER A 107 0.51 13.36 33.05
#